data_AF-A0A453GDA8-F1
#
_entry.id   AF-A0A453GDA8-F1
#
_cell.length_a   1.000
_cell.length_b   1.000
_cell.length_c   1.000
_cell.angle_alpha   90.00
_cell.angle_beta   90.00
_cell.angle_gamma   90.00
#
_symmetry.space_group_name_H-M   'P 1'
#
loop_
_entity.id
_entity.type
_entity.pdbx_description
1 polymer ?
#
loop_
_entity_poly.entity_id
_entity_poly.type
_entity_poly.pdbx_seq_one_letter_code
_entity_poly.pdbx_strand_id
1 'polypeptide(L)'
;GQSCHKWSVEADVESLACDPHNEHTFVVSLENGTVQAFDRRTASSHSNCGQPMFTLHAHDKAVSSISFTPSTPNLLATGSTDNTVKLWDLSNNQPSCVASLNPNLVCTLKVKPSFIFRRDYSDY
;
A
#
# COMPACT_ATOMS: atom_id res chain seq x y z
N GLY A 1 -1.23 2.92 -32.29
CA GLY A 1 -2.13 2.54 -31.19
C GLY A 1 -1.27 2.24 -29.99
N GLN A 2 -1.38 3.02 -28.91
CA GLN A 2 -0.69 2.71 -27.67
C GLN A 2 -1.36 1.50 -27.02
N SER A 3 -0.59 0.44 -26.78
CA SER A 3 -1.00 -0.64 -25.88
C SER A 3 -1.07 -0.06 -24.48
N CYS A 4 -2.27 0.05 -23.90
CA CYS A 4 -2.43 0.41 -22.50
C CYS A 4 -2.43 -0.85 -21.64
N HIS A 5 -1.69 -0.81 -20.53
CA HIS A 5 -1.63 -1.88 -19.56
C HIS A 5 -2.67 -1.67 -18.47
N LYS A 6 -3.38 -2.73 -18.06
CA LYS A 6 -4.45 -2.66 -17.07
C LYS A 6 -4.31 -3.75 -16.03
N TRP A 7 -4.47 -3.37 -14.77
CA TRP A 7 -4.63 -4.24 -13.61
C TRP A 7 -6.03 -4.03 -13.06
N SER A 8 -6.63 -5.10 -12.53
CA SER A 8 -7.97 -5.04 -11.95
C SER A 8 -7.87 -5.24 -10.45
N VAL A 9 -8.64 -4.45 -9.71
CA VAL A 9 -8.78 -4.49 -8.26
C VAL A 9 -10.25 -4.69 -7.91
N GLU A 10 -10.52 -5.11 -6.68
CA GLU A 10 -11.87 -5.51 -6.23
C GLU A 10 -12.68 -4.37 -5.58
N ALA A 11 -12.05 -3.22 -5.33
CA ALA A 11 -12.65 -2.04 -4.71
C ALA A 11 -11.97 -0.76 -5.22
N ASP A 12 -12.52 0.40 -4.84
CA ASP A 12 -12.00 1.70 -5.26
C ASP A 12 -10.57 1.91 -4.76
N VAL A 13 -9.73 2.49 -5.63
CA VAL A 13 -8.32 2.77 -5.34
C VAL A 13 -8.22 4.07 -4.57
N GLU A 14 -7.69 3.99 -3.36
CA GLU A 14 -7.45 5.14 -2.48
C GLU A 14 -6.07 5.75 -2.74
N SER A 15 -5.07 4.91 -2.96
CA SER A 15 -3.70 5.36 -3.16
C SER A 15 -2.83 4.30 -3.84
N LEU A 16 -1.69 4.75 -4.37
CA LEU A 16 -0.71 3.95 -5.12
C LEU A 16 0.69 4.36 -4.66
N ALA A 17 1.58 3.39 -4.46
CA ALA A 17 3.00 3.64 -4.22
C ALA A 17 3.88 2.64 -4.99
N CYS A 18 4.92 3.14 -5.65
CA CYS A 18 5.99 2.31 -6.21
C CYS A 18 6.98 1.93 -5.11
N ASP A 19 7.48 0.70 -5.13
CA ASP A 19 8.57 0.30 -4.23
C ASP A 19 9.89 0.97 -4.69
N PRO A 20 10.52 1.81 -3.85
CA PRO A 20 11.78 2.46 -4.20
C PRO A 20 12.98 1.49 -4.26
N HIS A 21 12.86 0.30 -3.67
CA HIS A 21 13.90 -0.74 -3.66
C HIS A 21 13.70 -1.79 -4.73
N ASN A 22 12.52 -1.84 -5.37
CA ASN A 22 12.20 -2.76 -6.46
C ASN A 22 11.40 -2.04 -7.55
N GLU A 23 12.07 -1.64 -8.61
CA GLU A 23 11.49 -0.87 -9.72
C GLU A 23 10.32 -1.56 -10.45
N HIS A 24 10.15 -2.87 -10.25
CA HIS A 24 9.06 -3.61 -10.89
C HIS A 24 7.79 -3.65 -10.05
N THR A 25 7.89 -3.37 -8.75
CA THR A 25 6.77 -3.56 -7.82
C THR A 25 6.07 -2.24 -7.53
N PHE A 26 4.75 -2.29 -7.47
CA PHE A 26 3.92 -1.23 -6.91
C PHE A 26 2.82 -1.83 -6.05
N VAL A 27 2.33 -1.06 -5.10
CA VAL A 27 1.21 -1.43 -4.23
C VAL A 27 0.09 -0.40 -4.36
N VAL A 28 -1.13 -0.87 -4.23
CA VAL A 28 -2.36 -0.08 -4.29
C VAL A 28 -3.17 -0.37 -3.05
N SER A 29 -3.68 0.70 -2.42
CA SER A 29 -4.56 0.61 -1.26
C SER A 29 -6.00 0.81 -1.69
N LEU A 30 -6.91 0.07 -1.06
CA LEU A 30 -8.31 0.01 -1.46
C LEU A 30 -9.26 0.49 -0.35
N GLU A 31 -10.45 0.93 -0.75
CA GLU A 31 -11.53 1.36 0.16
C GLU A 31 -11.99 0.24 1.11
N ASN A 32 -11.85 -1.03 0.70
CA ASN A 32 -12.29 -2.18 1.49
C ASN A 32 -11.32 -2.59 2.62
N GLY A 33 -10.25 -1.83 2.86
CA GLY A 33 -9.28 -2.12 3.92
C GLY A 33 -8.09 -2.99 3.49
N THR A 34 -8.00 -3.33 2.20
CA THR A 34 -6.90 -4.15 1.67
C THR A 34 -5.83 -3.33 0.96
N VAL A 35 -4.65 -3.93 0.83
CA VAL A 35 -3.54 -3.46 -0.02
C VAL A 35 -3.12 -4.60 -0.94
N GLN A 36 -3.01 -4.33 -2.23
CA GLN A 36 -2.60 -5.31 -3.24
C GLN A 36 -1.27 -4.90 -3.87
N ALA A 37 -0.39 -5.88 -4.10
CA ALA A 37 0.90 -5.65 -4.75
C ALA A 37 0.94 -6.27 -6.14
N PHE A 38 1.58 -5.59 -7.09
CA PHE A 38 1.64 -6.01 -8.49
C PHE A 38 3.04 -5.82 -9.06
N ASP A 39 3.41 -6.74 -9.96
CA ASP A 39 4.57 -6.58 -10.84
C ASP A 39 4.12 -5.85 -12.11
N ARG A 40 4.72 -4.68 -12.39
CA ARG A 40 4.35 -3.88 -13.57
C ARG A 40 4.73 -4.55 -14.90
N ARG A 41 5.61 -5.55 -14.88
CA ARG A 41 6.06 -6.27 -16.08
C ARG A 41 5.06 -7.33 -16.51
N THR A 42 4.23 -7.83 -15.60
CA THR A 42 3.22 -8.86 -15.88
C THR A 42 1.96 -8.27 -16.49
N ALA A 43 2.11 -7.20 -17.25
CA ALA A 43 1.04 -6.42 -17.84
C ALA A 43 0.62 -6.91 -19.24
N SER A 44 1.30 -7.92 -19.79
CA SER A 44 1.00 -8.48 -21.11
C SER A 44 1.35 -9.98 -21.23
N SER A 45 0.35 -10.74 -21.70
CA SER A 45 0.46 -11.91 -22.60
C SER A 45 0.50 -13.36 -22.06
N HIS A 46 0.28 -13.65 -20.78
CA HIS A 46 0.04 -15.04 -20.34
C HIS A 46 -1.10 -15.12 -19.31
N SER A 47 -1.76 -16.28 -19.20
CA SER A 47 -3.05 -16.54 -18.53
C SER A 47 -3.20 -16.15 -17.04
N ASN A 48 -2.15 -15.61 -16.41
CA ASN A 48 -2.15 -15.08 -15.04
C ASN A 48 -1.78 -13.58 -14.98
N CYS A 49 -1.96 -12.87 -16.10
CA CYS A 49 -1.70 -11.44 -16.24
C CYS A 49 -2.56 -10.61 -15.28
N GLY A 50 -1.93 -9.68 -14.58
CA GLY A 50 -2.65 -8.69 -13.76
C GLY A 50 -3.22 -9.18 -12.43
N GLN A 51 -2.85 -10.38 -11.97
CA GLN A 51 -3.18 -10.84 -10.61
C GLN A 51 -2.21 -10.24 -9.58
N PRO A 52 -2.67 -9.96 -8.35
CA PRO A 52 -1.80 -9.45 -7.31
C PRO A 52 -0.79 -10.52 -6.87
N MET A 53 0.45 -10.10 -6.62
CA MET A 53 1.50 -10.92 -6.02
C MET A 53 1.12 -11.35 -4.61
N PHE A 54 0.46 -10.46 -3.88
CA PHE A 54 -0.17 -10.72 -2.59
C PHE A 54 -1.33 -9.75 -2.36
N THR A 55 -2.27 -10.17 -1.51
CA THR A 55 -3.32 -9.31 -0.96
C THR A 55 -3.16 -9.24 0.54
N LEU A 56 -3.02 -8.03 1.06
CA LEU A 56 -2.84 -7.73 2.47
C LEU A 56 -4.14 -7.15 3.04
N HIS A 57 -4.77 -7.85 3.98
CA HIS A 57 -5.93 -7.35 4.72
C HIS A 57 -5.44 -6.46 5.84
N ALA A 58 -5.17 -5.18 5.53
CA ALA A 58 -4.44 -4.30 6.41
C ALA A 58 -5.33 -3.73 7.53
N HIS A 59 -6.56 -3.35 7.20
CA HIS A 59 -7.45 -2.57 8.06
C HIS A 59 -8.91 -3.01 7.91
N ASP A 60 -9.74 -2.68 8.90
CA ASP A 60 -11.19 -2.97 8.87
C ASP A 60 -11.99 -1.91 8.09
N LYS A 61 -11.32 -0.82 7.68
CA LYS A 61 -11.87 0.28 6.88
C LYS A 61 -10.85 0.76 5.85
N ALA A 62 -11.29 1.62 4.93
CA ALA A 62 -10.50 2.22 3.86
C ALA A 62 -9.06 2.57 4.25
N VAL A 63 -8.11 2.03 3.47
CA VAL A 63 -6.69 2.35 3.59
C VAL A 63 -6.42 3.60 2.77
N SER A 64 -6.66 4.75 3.39
CA SER A 64 -6.59 6.07 2.75
C SER A 64 -5.17 6.52 2.41
N SER A 65 -4.14 5.85 2.96
CA SER A 65 -2.76 6.23 2.64
C SER A 65 -1.76 5.09 2.83
N ILE A 66 -0.77 5.07 1.94
CA ILE A 66 0.35 4.11 1.94
C ILE A 66 1.67 4.83 1.69
N SER A 67 2.74 4.35 2.31
CA SER A 67 4.08 4.88 2.06
C SER A 67 5.12 3.79 2.30
N PHE A 68 6.01 3.58 1.34
CA PHE A 68 7.27 2.88 1.57
C PHE A 68 8.23 3.78 2.33
N THR A 69 9.20 3.17 3.01
CA THR A 69 10.38 3.90 3.49
C THR A 69 11.52 3.81 2.45
N PRO A 70 12.17 4.94 2.14
CA PRO A 70 13.32 4.94 1.22
C PRO A 70 14.58 4.33 1.84
N SER A 71 14.65 4.17 3.17
CA SER A 71 15.86 3.71 3.86
C SER A 71 15.87 2.21 4.16
N THR A 72 14.70 1.57 4.23
CA THR A 72 14.57 0.18 4.70
C THR A 72 13.74 -0.60 3.69
N PRO A 73 14.35 -1.55 2.97
CA PRO A 73 13.62 -2.42 2.05
C PRO A 73 12.45 -3.15 2.72
N ASN A 74 11.41 -3.46 1.94
CA ASN A 74 10.24 -4.23 2.35
C ASN A 74 9.37 -3.63 3.47
N LEU A 75 9.71 -2.45 4.00
CA LEU A 75 8.92 -1.85 5.08
C LEU A 75 7.89 -0.85 4.50
N LEU A 76 6.62 -1.13 4.76
CA LEU A 76 5.47 -0.35 4.31
C LEU A 76 4.69 0.18 5.52
N ALA A 77 4.24 1.44 5.45
CA ALA A 77 3.26 2.00 6.37
C ALA A 77 1.89 2.14 5.70
N THR A 78 0.83 1.80 6.42
CA THR A 78 -0.56 1.98 6.01
C THR A 78 -1.29 2.84 7.03
N GLY A 79 -2.13 3.77 6.57
CA GLY A 79 -3.04 4.56 7.39
C GLY A 79 -4.48 4.34 6.95
N SER A 80 -5.40 4.30 7.90
CA SER A 80 -6.81 4.01 7.64
C SER A 80 -7.77 4.92 8.39
N THR A 81 -8.99 5.01 7.88
CA THR A 81 -10.15 5.63 8.54
C THR A 81 -10.66 4.82 9.74
N ASP A 82 -10.08 3.65 10.03
CA ASP A 82 -10.26 2.91 11.28
C ASP A 82 -9.55 3.55 12.49
N ASN A 83 -8.88 4.70 12.28
CA ASN A 83 -8.09 5.44 13.27
C ASN A 83 -6.80 4.72 13.68
N THR A 84 -6.25 3.85 12.85
CA THR A 84 -4.97 3.20 13.09
C THR A 84 -3.99 3.41 11.96
N VAL A 85 -2.70 3.32 12.31
CA VAL A 85 -1.57 3.22 11.40
C VAL A 85 -0.88 1.90 11.67
N LYS A 86 -0.55 1.15 10.63
CA LYS A 86 0.17 -0.12 10.77
C LYS A 86 1.46 -0.09 9.96
N LEU A 87 2.45 -0.82 10.46
CA LEU A 87 3.72 -1.07 9.76
C LEU A 87 3.79 -2.54 9.38
N TRP A 88 4.29 -2.79 8.18
CA TRP A 88 4.30 -4.11 7.55
C TRP A 88 5.68 -4.43 7.01
N ASP A 89 6.17 -5.64 7.34
CA ASP A 89 7.28 -6.26 6.62
C ASP A 89 6.70 -7.07 5.45
N LEU A 90 7.09 -6.72 4.22
CA LEU A 90 6.64 -7.32 2.97
C LEU A 90 7.60 -8.39 2.42
N SER A 91 8.59 -8.81 3.22
CA SER A 91 9.60 -9.77 2.80
C SER A 91 8.97 -11.07 2.27
N ASN A 92 9.59 -11.63 1.21
CA ASN A 92 9.20 -12.90 0.61
C ASN A 92 7.74 -12.96 0.09
N ASN A 93 7.13 -11.82 -0.23
CA ASN A 93 5.70 -11.72 -0.59
C ASN A 93 4.77 -12.30 0.49
N GLN A 94 5.19 -12.26 1.76
CA GLN A 94 4.39 -12.66 2.92
C GLN A 94 4.26 -11.48 3.89
N PRO A 95 3.34 -10.55 3.63
CA PRO A 95 3.13 -9.39 4.48
C PRO A 95 2.84 -9.79 5.93
N SER A 96 3.54 -9.18 6.87
CA SER A 96 3.30 -9.37 8.31
C SER A 96 3.28 -8.04 9.05
N CYS A 97 2.32 -7.87 9.95
CA CYS A 97 2.19 -6.65 10.74
C CYS A 97 3.26 -6.65 11.83
N VAL A 98 4.12 -5.64 11.83
CA VAL A 98 5.19 -5.48 12.83
C VAL A 98 4.87 -4.43 13.89
N ALA A 99 3.92 -3.51 13.59
CA ALA A 99 3.40 -2.57 14.56
C ALA A 99 1.98 -2.12 14.18
N SER A 100 1.15 -1.87 15.19
CA SER A 100 -0.18 -1.27 15.03
C SER A 100 -0.31 -0.15 16.05
N LEU A 101 -0.63 1.05 15.57
CA LEU A 101 -0.62 2.26 16.37
C LEU A 101 -1.98 2.95 16.24
N ASN A 102 -2.57 3.34 17.36
CA ASN A 102 -3.77 4.17 17.38
C ASN A 102 -3.37 5.59 17.84
N PRO A 103 -3.27 6.57 16.93
CA PRO A 103 -2.82 7.92 17.26
C PRO A 103 -3.75 8.63 18.26
N ASN A 104 -5.01 8.22 18.35
CA ASN A 104 -5.99 8.79 19.29
C ASN A 104 -5.86 8.21 20.70
N LEU A 105 -5.14 7.10 20.88
CA LEU A 105 -4.88 6.47 22.18
C LEU A 105 -3.44 6.66 22.67
N VAL A 106 -2.54 7.17 21.83
CA VAL A 106 -1.12 7.35 22.17
C VAL A 106 -0.70 8.78 21.90
N CYS A 107 -0.52 9.54 22.98
CA CYS A 107 0.09 10.86 22.95
C CYS A 107 1.51 10.76 22.36
N THR A 108 1.74 11.39 21.21
CA THR A 108 3.06 11.62 20.58
C THR A 108 3.71 10.40 19.90
N LEU A 109 3.20 10.04 18.72
CA LEU A 109 4.04 9.36 17.72
C LEU A 109 4.65 10.40 16.79
N LYS A 110 5.89 10.79 17.08
CA LYS A 110 6.78 11.31 16.03
C LYS A 110 7.10 10.14 15.11
N VAL A 111 6.27 9.91 14.10
CA VAL A 111 6.65 9.08 12.97
C VAL A 111 7.96 9.67 12.45
N LYS A 112 9.06 8.89 12.46
CA LYS A 112 10.34 9.37 11.93
C LYS A 112 10.11 9.86 10.49
N PRO A 113 10.86 10.88 10.01
CA PRO A 113 10.55 11.62 8.77
C PRO A 113 10.55 10.79 7.47
N SER A 114 10.79 9.48 7.53
CA SER A 114 10.92 8.59 6.38
C SER A 114 9.58 8.13 5.79
N PHE A 115 8.46 8.27 6.51
CA PHE A 115 7.13 8.03 5.94
C PHE A 115 6.44 9.38 5.70
N ILE A 116 6.40 9.80 4.44
CA ILE A 116 5.68 11.01 4.03
C ILE A 116 4.30 10.55 3.56
N PHE A 117 3.31 10.62 4.46
CA PHE A 117 1.91 10.57 4.05
C PHE A 117 1.61 11.90 3.35
N ARG A 118 1.53 11.90 2.02
CA ARG A 118 0.94 13.04 1.30
C ARG A 118 -0.55 13.04 1.62
N ARG A 119 -0.99 14.12 2.25
CA ARG A 119 -2.39 14.37 2.57
C ARG A 119 -2.96 15.19 1.41
N ASP A 120 -3.51 14.52 0.41
CA ASP A 120 -4.33 15.22 -0.59
C ASP A 120 -5.72 15.37 0.01
N TYR A 121 -5.92 16.50 0.70
CA TYR A 121 -7.25 16.97 1.07
C TYR A 121 -7.88 17.57 -0.19
N SER A 122 -8.74 16.81 -0.87
CA SER A 122 -9.75 17.40 -1.74
C SER A 122 -10.99 17.64 -0.89
N ASP A 123 -11.05 18.80 -0.22
CA ASP A 123 -12.31 19.32 0.28
C ASP A 123 -13.08 19.92 -0.91
N TYR A 124 -14.28 19.37 -1.16
CA TYR A 124 -15.43 19.84 -1.96
C TYR A 124 -15.19 20.62 -3.27
#